data_AF-A0A7K7YX02-F1
#
_entry.id   AF-A0A7K7YX02-F1
#
_cell.length_a   1.000
_cell.length_b   1.000
_cell.length_c   1.000
_cell.angle_alpha   90.00
_cell.angle_beta   90.00
_cell.angle_gamma   90.00
#
_symmetry.space_group_name_H-M   'P 1'
#
loop_
_entity.id
_entity.type
_entity.pdbx_description
1 polymer ?
#
loop_
_entity_poly.entity_id
_entity_poly.type
_entity_poly.pdbx_seq_one_letter_code
_entity_poly.pdbx_strand_id
1 'polypeptide(L)'
;AAAPSGGKEVKVVIVGDGGCGKTSLLMVYAKGSFPEQYAPSVFEKYTTSVMLGKKEVTLNLYDTAGQEDYDRLRPLSYQSTNVVLICYDVMNPTSYDNVAAKWYPEVNHFCRGVPLVLIGCKTDLRKDKEQLRKLRAAKQEPITYSQGEAACKEINAEIYLECSAKCRENIENVFKEATAIALSAMKKAKCHRKRKVCSVL
;
A
#
# COMPACT_ATOMS: atom_id res chain seq x y z
N ALA A 1 -6.94 -7.26 35.40
CA ALA A 1 -6.60 -7.33 33.97
C ALA A 1 -7.77 -6.79 33.18
N ALA A 2 -7.60 -5.69 32.45
CA ALA A 2 -8.64 -5.17 31.58
C ALA A 2 -8.85 -6.16 30.42
N ALA A 3 -10.10 -6.53 30.14
CA ALA A 3 -10.44 -7.27 28.93
C ALA A 3 -9.90 -6.49 27.71
N PRO A 4 -9.34 -7.15 26.69
CA PRO A 4 -8.95 -6.45 25.48
C PRO A 4 -10.21 -5.80 24.91
N SER A 5 -10.23 -4.48 24.82
CA SER A 5 -11.27 -3.76 24.10
C SER A 5 -11.32 -4.37 22.70
N GLY A 6 -12.49 -4.86 22.27
CA GLY A 6 -12.69 -5.52 20.98
C GLY A 6 -12.58 -4.55 19.80
N GLY A 7 -11.43 -3.89 19.66
CA GLY A 7 -11.07 -3.01 18.58
C GLY A 7 -11.06 -3.77 17.26
N LYS A 8 -11.42 -3.08 16.17
CA LYS A 8 -11.28 -3.68 14.85
C LYS A 8 -9.81 -3.64 14.49
N GLU A 9 -9.29 -4.79 14.08
CA GLU A 9 -7.94 -4.90 13.53
C GLU A 9 -8.01 -5.00 12.01
N VAL A 10 -7.09 -4.32 11.34
CA VAL A 10 -6.91 -4.36 9.90
C VAL A 10 -5.45 -4.67 9.60
N LYS A 11 -5.22 -5.76 8.87
CA LYS A 11 -3.92 -6.11 8.30
C LYS A 11 -3.74 -5.44 6.95
N VAL A 12 -2.70 -4.62 6.83
CA VAL A 12 -2.28 -3.93 5.62
C VAL A 12 -0.94 -4.52 5.17
N VAL A 13 -0.87 -5.00 3.93
CA VAL A 13 0.40 -5.42 3.32
C VAL A 13 0.78 -4.41 2.25
N ILE A 14 2.04 -3.97 2.23
CA ILE A 14 2.58 -3.09 1.20
C ILE A 14 3.52 -3.86 0.28
N VAL A 15 3.40 -3.66 -1.04
CA VAL A 15 4.22 -4.29 -2.08
C VAL A 15 4.63 -3.25 -3.13
N GLY A 16 5.61 -3.58 -3.97
CA GLY A 16 6.19 -2.64 -4.93
C GLY A 16 7.70 -2.78 -5.03
N ASP A 17 8.30 -2.15 -6.04
CA ASP A 17 9.72 -2.27 -6.35
C ASP A 17 10.65 -1.91 -5.18
N GLY A 18 11.88 -2.45 -5.24
CA GLY A 18 12.96 -2.04 -4.35
C GLY A 18 13.16 -0.52 -4.41
N GLY A 19 13.23 0.12 -3.24
CA GLY A 19 13.47 1.56 -3.15
C GLY A 19 12.32 2.47 -3.58
N CYS A 20 11.11 1.96 -3.91
CA CYS A 20 10.01 2.82 -4.37
C CYS A 20 9.39 3.71 -3.27
N GLY A 21 9.68 3.46 -1.99
CA GLY A 21 9.24 4.30 -0.86
C GLY A 21 8.32 3.61 0.17
N LYS A 22 8.10 2.30 0.06
CA LYS A 22 7.25 1.51 0.98
C LYS A 22 7.61 1.70 2.46
N THR A 23 8.86 1.43 2.80
CA THR A 23 9.38 1.53 4.17
C THR A 23 9.29 2.95 4.70
N SER A 24 9.64 3.96 3.89
CA SER A 24 9.52 5.37 4.28
C SER A 24 8.07 5.77 4.55
N LEU A 25 7.12 5.31 3.72
CA LEU A 25 5.69 5.53 3.93
C LEU A 25 5.21 4.92 5.26
N LEU A 26 5.54 3.65 5.51
CA LEU A 26 5.16 2.97 6.76
C LEU A 26 5.82 3.61 7.99
N MET A 27 7.11 3.92 7.92
CA MET A 27 7.88 4.49 9.03
C MET A 27 7.41 5.89 9.40
N VAL A 28 7.16 6.77 8.43
CA VAL A 28 6.65 8.11 8.69
C VAL A 28 5.28 8.05 9.34
N TYR A 29 4.43 7.11 8.91
CA TYR A 29 3.12 6.93 9.52
C TYR A 29 3.19 6.33 10.94
N ALA A 30 3.96 5.25 11.13
CA ALA A 30 4.00 4.53 12.39
C ALA A 30 4.85 5.21 13.47
N LYS A 31 5.93 5.91 13.08
CA LYS A 31 6.92 6.49 14.01
C LYS A 31 7.03 8.01 13.92
N GLY A 32 6.37 8.65 12.95
CA GLY A 32 6.44 10.10 12.78
C GLY A 32 7.81 10.62 12.32
N SER A 33 8.72 9.76 11.89
CA SER A 33 10.07 10.12 11.46
C SER A 33 10.40 9.48 10.10
N PHE A 34 11.08 10.25 9.25
CA PHE A 34 11.58 9.78 7.97
C PHE A 34 12.95 9.12 8.19
N PRO A 35 13.23 7.94 7.60
CA PRO A 35 14.51 7.27 7.77
C PRO A 35 15.64 8.05 7.07
N GLU A 36 16.69 8.41 7.81
CA GLU A 36 17.86 9.12 7.25
C GLU A 36 18.77 8.22 6.42
N GLN A 37 18.79 6.92 6.74
CA GLN A 37 19.58 5.92 6.03
C GLN A 37 18.66 4.89 5.37
N TYR A 38 18.99 4.54 4.13
CA TYR A 38 18.28 3.49 3.42
C TYR A 38 18.84 2.11 3.81
N ALA A 39 17.99 1.30 4.43
CA ALA A 39 18.21 -0.13 4.62
C ALA A 39 17.15 -0.90 3.83
N PRO A 40 17.53 -1.83 2.93
CA PRO A 40 16.56 -2.70 2.25
C PRO A 40 15.76 -3.54 3.25
N SER A 41 14.43 -3.51 3.17
CA SER A 41 13.57 -4.36 3.98
C SER A 41 13.67 -5.82 3.56
N VAL A 42 13.71 -6.72 4.54
CA VAL A 42 13.47 -8.16 4.34
C VAL A 42 12.00 -8.45 4.62
N PHE A 43 11.59 -8.18 5.85
CA PHE A 43 10.21 -8.24 6.30
C PHE A 43 10.12 -7.53 7.66
N GLU A 44 9.20 -6.58 7.80
CA GLU A 44 8.99 -5.88 9.08
C GLU A 44 7.50 -5.74 9.37
N LYS A 45 7.13 -5.88 10.65
CA LYS A 45 5.76 -5.66 11.12
C LYS A 45 5.74 -4.45 12.05
N TYR A 46 4.86 -3.51 11.75
CA TYR A 46 4.54 -2.38 12.61
C TYR A 46 3.10 -2.46 13.08
N THR A 47 2.84 -2.10 14.33
CA THR A 47 1.49 -1.95 14.87
C THR A 47 1.27 -0.51 15.26
N THR A 48 0.22 0.10 14.71
CA THR A 48 -0.19 1.49 14.99
C THR A 48 -1.73 1.55 14.98
N SER A 49 -2.31 2.73 15.13
CA SER A 49 -3.75 2.94 15.03
C SER A 49 -4.11 4.09 14.11
N VAL A 50 -5.32 4.02 13.54
CA VAL A 50 -5.92 5.09 12.74
C VAL A 50 -7.29 5.46 13.31
N MET A 51 -7.56 6.75 13.37
CA MET A 51 -8.86 7.29 13.75
C MET A 51 -9.76 7.45 12.52
N LEU A 52 -10.84 6.68 12.45
CA LEU A 52 -11.93 6.83 11.48
C LEU A 52 -13.17 7.41 12.17
N GLY A 53 -13.30 8.73 12.11
CA GLY A 53 -14.28 9.47 12.89
C GLY A 53 -13.98 9.35 14.39
N LYS A 54 -14.90 8.75 15.16
CA LYS A 54 -14.73 8.51 16.61
C LYS A 54 -14.24 7.09 16.94
N LYS A 55 -13.86 6.30 15.94
CA LYS A 55 -13.46 4.89 16.12
C LYS A 55 -11.98 4.74 15.82
N GLU A 56 -11.25 4.24 16.80
CA GLU A 56 -9.88 3.80 16.64
C GLU A 56 -9.86 2.39 16.04
N VAL A 57 -9.00 2.20 15.06
CA VAL A 57 -8.80 0.92 14.36
C VAL A 57 -7.32 0.59 14.44
N THR A 58 -6.99 -0.61 14.93
CA THR A 58 -5.61 -1.07 15.01
C THR A 58 -5.15 -1.53 13.63
N LEU A 59 -4.01 -1.01 13.19
CA LEU A 59 -3.37 -1.37 11.93
C LEU A 59 -2.16 -2.24 12.21
N ASN A 60 -2.14 -3.42 11.59
CA ASN A 60 -0.95 -4.25 11.50
C ASN A 60 -0.37 -4.06 10.09
N LEU A 61 0.71 -3.29 10.00
CA LEU A 61 1.39 -2.94 8.76
C LEU A 61 2.51 -3.94 8.49
N TYR A 62 2.50 -4.56 7.31
CA TYR A 62 3.48 -5.56 6.89
C TYR A 62 4.31 -4.98 5.76
N ASP A 63 5.54 -4.56 6.07
CA ASP A 63 6.54 -4.13 5.09
C ASP A 63 7.14 -5.35 4.40
N THR A 64 7.27 -5.27 3.08
CA THR A 64 7.80 -6.38 2.27
C THR A 64 8.99 -5.94 1.41
N ALA A 65 9.95 -6.85 1.24
CA ALA A 65 11.03 -6.67 0.30
C ALA A 65 10.51 -6.51 -1.15
N GLY A 66 11.09 -5.55 -1.87
CA GLY A 66 10.76 -5.31 -3.29
C GLY A 66 11.71 -6.01 -4.27
N GLN A 67 12.77 -6.65 -3.76
CA GLN A 67 13.76 -7.36 -4.54
C GLN A 67 13.29 -8.77 -4.90
N GLU A 68 13.73 -9.26 -6.05
CA GLU A 68 13.37 -10.58 -6.59
C GLU A 68 13.87 -11.73 -5.72
N ASP A 69 14.98 -11.54 -5.01
CA ASP A 69 15.54 -12.53 -4.06
C ASP A 69 14.52 -12.98 -2.99
N TYR A 70 13.51 -12.15 -2.72
CA TYR A 70 12.46 -12.40 -1.73
C TYR A 70 11.11 -12.79 -2.35
N ASP A 71 11.01 -12.99 -3.66
CA ASP A 71 9.74 -13.34 -4.35
C ASP A 71 9.10 -14.62 -3.78
N ARG A 72 9.90 -15.58 -3.30
CA ARG A 72 9.38 -16.81 -2.66
C ARG A 72 8.93 -16.63 -1.22
N LEU A 73 9.47 -15.62 -0.52
CA LEU A 73 9.18 -15.36 0.89
C LEU A 73 8.03 -14.36 1.06
N ARG A 74 7.90 -13.39 0.15
CA ARG A 74 6.86 -12.36 0.17
C ARG A 74 5.44 -12.94 0.33
N PRO A 75 5.06 -14.05 -0.34
CA PRO A 75 3.72 -14.63 -0.22
C PRO A 75 3.32 -15.06 1.19
N LEU A 76 4.29 -15.36 2.07
CA LEU A 76 4.01 -15.69 3.47
C LEU A 76 3.35 -14.52 4.21
N SER A 77 3.57 -13.29 3.75
CA SER A 77 2.98 -12.07 4.29
C SER A 77 1.50 -11.91 3.94
N TYR A 78 1.00 -12.57 2.90
CA TYR A 78 -0.33 -12.34 2.34
C TYR A 78 -1.48 -13.00 3.11
N GLN A 79 -1.18 -13.99 3.96
CA GLN A 79 -2.21 -14.70 4.73
C GLN A 79 -3.07 -13.74 5.55
N SER A 80 -4.40 -13.86 5.41
CA SER A 80 -5.39 -13.06 6.16
C SER A 80 -5.26 -11.55 5.97
N THR A 81 -4.76 -11.09 4.82
CA THR A 81 -4.66 -9.65 4.50
C THR A 81 -6.04 -9.03 4.29
N ASN A 82 -6.24 -7.80 4.77
CA ASN A 82 -7.51 -7.10 4.63
C ASN A 82 -7.50 -6.02 3.54
N VAL A 83 -6.32 -5.48 3.21
CA VAL A 83 -6.08 -4.57 2.09
C VAL A 83 -4.60 -4.64 1.68
N VAL A 84 -4.33 -4.52 0.38
CA VAL A 84 -2.96 -4.44 -0.15
C VAL A 84 -2.71 -3.06 -0.75
N LEU A 85 -1.59 -2.45 -0.38
CA LEU A 85 -1.08 -1.24 -1.00
C LEU A 85 -0.03 -1.63 -2.04
N ILE A 86 -0.27 -1.29 -3.30
CA ILE A 86 0.72 -1.45 -4.37
C ILE A 86 1.38 -0.07 -4.58
N CYS A 87 2.69 0.00 -4.40
CA CYS A 87 3.44 1.25 -4.43
C CYS A 87 4.43 1.29 -5.59
N TYR A 88 4.55 2.45 -6.22
CA TYR A 88 5.60 2.75 -7.18
C TYR A 88 6.20 4.14 -6.91
N ASP A 89 7.37 4.43 -7.49
CA ASP A 89 8.01 5.75 -7.39
C ASP A 89 7.64 6.57 -8.63
N VAL A 90 7.05 7.75 -8.43
CA VAL A 90 6.58 8.58 -9.54
C VAL A 90 7.70 9.11 -10.44
N MET A 91 8.96 9.03 -9.99
CA MET A 91 10.14 9.36 -10.79
C MET A 91 10.81 8.16 -11.45
N ASN A 92 10.27 6.95 -11.26
CA ASN A 92 10.81 5.72 -11.82
C ASN A 92 9.75 5.00 -12.68
N PRO A 93 9.75 5.24 -14.00
CA PRO A 93 8.81 4.59 -14.93
C PRO A 93 8.82 3.07 -14.89
N THR A 94 9.99 2.44 -14.70
CA THR A 94 10.07 0.97 -14.57
C THR A 94 9.25 0.47 -13.38
N SER A 95 9.31 1.17 -12.24
CA SER A 95 8.52 0.79 -11.06
C SER A 95 7.01 0.94 -11.27
N TYR A 96 6.61 1.86 -12.15
CA TYR A 96 5.22 2.03 -12.56
C TYR A 96 4.77 0.91 -13.50
N ASP A 97 5.57 0.56 -14.51
CA ASP A 97 5.26 -0.53 -15.43
C ASP A 97 5.15 -1.88 -14.69
N ASN A 98 6.02 -2.09 -13.68
CA ASN A 98 6.00 -3.27 -12.82
C ASN A 98 4.71 -3.40 -11.99
N VAL A 99 3.91 -2.34 -11.81
CA VAL A 99 2.60 -2.43 -11.15
C VAL A 99 1.71 -3.41 -11.89
N ALA A 100 1.56 -3.26 -13.21
CA ALA A 100 0.73 -4.12 -14.04
C ALA A 100 1.44 -5.43 -14.41
N ALA A 101 2.76 -5.37 -14.66
CA ALA A 101 3.52 -6.51 -15.15
C ALA A 101 3.87 -7.55 -14.05
N LYS A 102 4.05 -7.11 -12.80
CA LYS A 102 4.54 -7.96 -11.69
C LYS A 102 3.61 -7.92 -10.47
N TRP A 103 3.43 -6.74 -9.88
CA TRP A 103 2.84 -6.62 -8.54
C TRP A 103 1.37 -6.97 -8.52
N TYR A 104 0.59 -6.49 -9.50
CA TYR A 104 -0.81 -6.84 -9.60
C TYR A 104 -1.03 -8.34 -9.85
N PRO A 105 -0.37 -9.00 -10.84
CA PRO A 105 -0.48 -10.44 -11.03
C PRO A 105 -0.16 -11.26 -9.77
N GLU A 106 0.92 -10.92 -9.05
CA GLU A 106 1.31 -11.60 -7.82
C GLU A 106 0.24 -11.45 -6.73
N VAL A 107 -0.20 -10.21 -6.47
CA VAL A 107 -1.22 -9.94 -5.45
C VAL A 107 -2.56 -10.57 -5.82
N ASN A 108 -2.97 -10.52 -7.09
CA ASN A 108 -4.22 -11.12 -7.55
C ASN A 108 -4.20 -12.65 -7.43
N HIS A 109 -3.02 -13.28 -7.56
CA HIS A 109 -2.85 -14.71 -7.33
C HIS A 109 -3.00 -15.10 -5.85
N PHE A 110 -2.30 -14.42 -4.94
CA PHE A 110 -2.26 -14.81 -3.53
C PHE A 110 -3.34 -14.16 -2.64
N CYS A 111 -3.83 -12.98 -3.01
CA CYS A 111 -4.79 -12.18 -2.25
C CYS A 111 -6.12 -12.00 -3.00
N ARG A 112 -6.60 -13.03 -3.71
CA ARG A 112 -7.82 -12.92 -4.51
C ARG A 112 -9.02 -12.39 -3.71
N GLY A 113 -9.63 -11.32 -4.19
CA GLY A 113 -10.79 -10.67 -3.56
C GLY A 113 -10.45 -9.74 -2.39
N VAL A 114 -9.17 -9.57 -2.06
CA VAL A 114 -8.71 -8.52 -1.14
C VAL A 114 -8.66 -7.19 -1.93
N PRO A 115 -9.20 -6.09 -1.40
CA PRO A 115 -9.17 -4.81 -2.08
C PRO A 115 -7.73 -4.28 -2.22
N LEU A 116 -7.48 -3.59 -3.34
CA LEU A 116 -6.19 -3.00 -3.69
C LEU A 116 -6.28 -1.48 -3.64
N VAL A 117 -5.19 -0.84 -3.23
CA VAL A 117 -5.01 0.62 -3.33
C VAL A 117 -3.69 0.87 -4.04
N LEU A 118 -3.70 1.72 -5.07
CA LEU A 118 -2.50 2.10 -5.81
C LEU A 118 -1.92 3.39 -5.25
N ILE A 119 -0.62 3.39 -4.94
CA ILE A 119 0.07 4.53 -4.32
C ILE A 119 1.25 4.99 -5.19
N GLY A 120 1.20 6.24 -5.64
CA GLY A 120 2.35 6.96 -6.21
C GLY A 120 3.19 7.61 -5.10
N CYS A 121 4.39 7.10 -4.87
CA CYS A 121 5.30 7.61 -3.83
C CYS A 121 6.26 8.67 -4.36
N LYS A 122 6.83 9.46 -3.45
CA LYS A 122 7.91 10.44 -3.69
C LYS A 122 7.52 11.59 -4.61
N THR A 123 6.29 12.08 -4.48
CA THR A 123 5.80 13.19 -5.32
C THR A 123 6.55 14.51 -5.16
N ASP A 124 7.28 14.68 -4.05
CA ASP A 124 8.19 15.79 -3.84
C ASP A 124 9.27 15.88 -4.93
N LEU A 125 9.72 14.74 -5.47
CA LEU A 125 10.77 14.70 -6.48
C LEU A 125 10.33 15.23 -7.86
N ARG A 126 9.02 15.33 -8.13
CA ARG A 126 8.52 16.01 -9.35
C ARG A 126 8.85 17.50 -9.37
N LYS A 127 9.16 18.10 -8.22
CA LYS A 127 9.57 19.50 -8.09
C LYS A 127 11.10 19.66 -8.12
N ASP A 128 11.85 18.56 -8.07
CA ASP A 128 13.31 18.57 -8.07
C ASP A 128 13.85 18.69 -9.50
N LYS A 129 14.43 19.86 -9.80
CA LYS A 129 14.98 20.18 -11.12
C LYS A 129 16.15 19.27 -11.51
N GLU A 130 16.95 18.80 -10.55
CA GLU A 130 18.09 17.93 -10.84
C GLU A 130 17.63 16.52 -11.18
N GLN A 131 16.68 15.97 -10.41
CA GLN A 131 16.10 14.66 -10.69
C GLN A 131 15.37 14.63 -12.03
N LEU A 132 14.60 15.69 -12.34
CA LEU A 132 13.95 15.84 -13.64
C LEU A 132 14.96 15.88 -14.80
N ARG A 133 16.08 16.59 -14.63
CA ARG A 133 17.15 16.62 -15.66
C ARG A 133 17.75 15.24 -15.89
N LYS A 134 18.03 14.49 -14.82
CA LYS A 134 18.55 13.12 -14.89
C LYS A 134 17.58 12.19 -15.63
N LEU A 135 16.29 12.26 -15.29
CA LEU A 135 15.25 11.45 -15.92
C LEU A 135 15.10 11.76 -17.42
N ARG A 136 15.10 13.04 -17.77
CA ARG A 136 15.05 13.48 -19.18
C ARG A 136 16.30 13.12 -19.98
N ALA A 137 17.47 13.12 -19.35
CA ALA A 137 18.70 12.65 -19.98
C ALA A 137 18.61 11.15 -20.35
N ALA A 138 17.87 10.37 -19.56
CA ALA A 138 17.51 8.98 -19.87
C ALA A 138 16.32 8.85 -20.83
N LYS A 139 15.84 9.95 -21.44
CA LYS A 139 14.67 10.02 -22.33
C LYS A 139 13.37 9.53 -21.67
N GLN A 140 13.24 9.76 -20.37
CA GLN A 140 12.07 9.43 -19.58
C GLN A 140 11.43 10.70 -19.00
N GLU A 141 10.16 10.60 -18.62
CA GLU A 141 9.40 11.65 -17.93
C GLU A 141 8.78 11.07 -16.64
N PRO A 142 8.53 11.91 -15.62
CA PRO A 142 7.90 11.44 -14.41
C PRO A 142 6.46 11.01 -14.69
N ILE A 143 6.00 10.01 -13.94
CA ILE A 143 4.62 9.54 -14.02
C ILE A 143 3.71 10.65 -13.53
N THR A 144 2.70 10.99 -14.32
CA THR A 144 1.67 11.99 -14.00
C THR A 144 0.54 11.39 -13.16
N TYR A 145 -0.25 12.24 -12.50
CA TYR A 145 -1.43 11.80 -11.76
C TYR A 145 -2.42 11.04 -12.65
N SER A 146 -2.66 11.52 -13.87
CA SER A 146 -3.58 10.89 -14.83
C SER A 146 -3.11 9.49 -15.25
N GLN A 147 -1.80 9.26 -15.41
CA GLN A 147 -1.25 7.92 -15.66
C GLN A 147 -1.46 6.99 -14.46
N GLY A 148 -1.33 7.51 -13.23
CA GLY A 148 -1.64 6.77 -12.01
C GLY A 148 -3.11 6.36 -11.92
N GLU A 149 -4.04 7.28 -12.25
CA GLU A 149 -5.47 6.96 -12.31
C GLU A 149 -5.80 5.93 -13.39
N ALA A 150 -5.14 5.99 -14.55
CA ALA A 150 -5.31 5.00 -15.62
C ALA A 150 -4.86 3.60 -15.15
N ALA A 151 -3.67 3.50 -14.55
CA ALA A 151 -3.17 2.25 -13.98
C ALA A 151 -4.05 1.70 -12.85
N CYS A 152 -4.62 2.58 -12.02
CA CYS A 152 -5.57 2.19 -10.97
C CYS A 152 -6.79 1.46 -11.55
N LYS A 153 -7.33 1.96 -12.66
CA LYS A 153 -8.44 1.31 -13.37
C LYS A 153 -8.00 -0.01 -14.00
N GLU A 154 -6.82 -0.03 -14.61
CA GLU A 154 -6.26 -1.22 -15.25
C GLU A 154 -6.13 -2.40 -14.28
N ILE A 155 -5.62 -2.17 -13.07
CA ILE A 155 -5.44 -3.21 -12.05
C ILE A 155 -6.67 -3.43 -11.17
N ASN A 156 -7.79 -2.77 -11.46
CA ASN A 156 -9.01 -2.78 -10.66
C ASN A 156 -8.77 -2.43 -9.17
N ALA A 157 -7.89 -1.47 -8.90
CA ALA A 157 -7.73 -0.92 -7.56
C ALA A 157 -8.89 0.02 -7.21
N GLU A 158 -9.22 0.08 -5.92
CA GLU A 158 -10.36 0.84 -5.41
C GLU A 158 -10.14 2.35 -5.48
N ILE A 159 -8.89 2.79 -5.31
CA ILE A 159 -8.50 4.20 -5.39
C ILE A 159 -7.00 4.35 -5.71
N TYR A 160 -6.68 5.45 -6.39
CA TYR A 160 -5.31 5.93 -6.58
C TYR A 160 -5.03 7.09 -5.63
N LEU A 161 -3.90 7.04 -4.93
CA LEU A 161 -3.43 8.12 -4.06
C LEU A 161 -1.96 8.40 -4.31
N GLU A 162 -1.55 9.64 -4.06
CA GLU A 162 -0.15 10.05 -4.14
C GLU A 162 0.36 10.50 -2.78
N CYS A 163 1.63 10.28 -2.47
CA CYS A 163 2.20 10.75 -1.21
C CYS A 163 3.69 11.12 -1.31
N SER A 164 4.12 11.97 -0.37
CA SER A 164 5.54 12.21 -0.10
C SER A 164 5.82 11.92 1.37
N ALA A 165 6.51 10.81 1.63
CA ALA A 165 6.98 10.50 2.98
C ALA A 165 7.98 11.56 3.49
N LYS A 166 8.83 12.09 2.59
CA LYS A 166 9.84 13.10 2.93
C LYS A 166 9.21 14.42 3.39
N CYS A 167 8.16 14.87 2.69
CA CYS A 167 7.43 16.10 3.02
C CYS A 167 6.24 15.86 3.96
N ARG A 168 5.99 14.60 4.36
CA ARG A 168 4.81 14.16 5.14
C ARG A 168 3.48 14.55 4.48
N GLU A 169 3.46 14.61 3.15
CA GLU A 169 2.27 14.95 2.37
C GLU A 169 1.41 13.70 2.14
N ASN A 170 0.11 13.82 2.46
CA ASN A 170 -0.94 12.82 2.23
C ASN A 170 -0.77 11.46 2.94
N ILE A 171 0.18 11.33 3.88
CA ILE A 171 0.46 10.07 4.59
C ILE A 171 -0.75 9.56 5.38
N GLU A 172 -1.33 10.41 6.22
CA GLU A 172 -2.53 10.07 7.02
C GLU A 172 -3.71 9.62 6.16
N ASN A 173 -3.91 10.28 5.03
CA ASN A 173 -5.03 10.01 4.15
C ASN A 173 -4.90 8.62 3.50
N VAL A 174 -3.70 8.23 3.08
CA VAL A 174 -3.43 6.89 2.53
C VAL A 174 -3.91 5.80 3.48
N PHE A 175 -3.56 5.88 4.76
CA PHE A 175 -3.97 4.85 5.73
C PHE A 175 -5.44 4.96 6.13
N LYS A 176 -6.02 6.17 6.17
CA LYS A 176 -7.47 6.34 6.42
C LYS A 176 -8.31 5.70 5.31
N GLU A 177 -8.01 5.99 4.04
CA GLU A 177 -8.74 5.45 2.89
C GLU A 177 -8.56 3.92 2.81
N ALA A 178 -7.33 3.43 2.91
CA ALA A 178 -7.07 1.99 2.90
C ALA A 178 -7.83 1.25 4.01
N THR A 179 -7.90 1.83 5.21
CA THR A 179 -8.64 1.26 6.33
C THR A 179 -10.15 1.28 6.10
N ALA A 180 -10.69 2.39 5.57
CA ALA A 180 -12.11 2.49 5.25
C ALA A 180 -12.54 1.46 4.20
N ILE A 181 -11.71 1.25 3.18
CA ILE A 181 -11.88 0.24 2.14
C ILE A 181 -11.85 -1.17 2.75
N ALA A 182 -10.81 -1.49 3.54
CA ALA A 182 -10.67 -2.78 4.19
C ALA A 182 -11.89 -3.14 5.07
N LEU A 183 -12.31 -2.21 5.92
CA LEU A 183 -13.46 -2.41 6.80
C LEU A 183 -14.77 -2.59 6.03
N SER A 184 -14.92 -1.91 4.90
CA SER A 184 -16.10 -2.05 4.04
C SER A 184 -16.12 -3.41 3.35
N ALA A 185 -14.99 -3.88 2.81
CA ALA A 185 -14.84 -5.21 2.24
C ALA A 185 -15.12 -6.32 3.27
N MET A 186 -14.57 -6.20 4.48
CA MET A 186 -14.82 -7.13 5.59
C MET A 186 -16.30 -7.22 5.98
N LYS A 187 -17.02 -6.10 5.99
CA LYS A 187 -18.47 -6.10 6.24
C LYS A 187 -19.23 -6.83 5.13
N LYS A 188 -18.91 -6.55 3.85
CA LYS A 188 -19.51 -7.20 2.68
C LYS A 188 -19.32 -8.72 2.73
N ALA A 189 -18.11 -9.20 3.06
CA ALA A 189 -17.81 -10.62 3.19
C ALA A 189 -18.61 -11.31 4.32
N LYS A 190 -18.74 -10.65 5.49
CA LYS A 190 -19.56 -11.17 6.60
C LYS A 190 -21.04 -11.29 6.24
N CYS A 191 -21.60 -10.32 5.53
CA CYS A 191 -22.99 -10.37 5.07
C CYS A 191 -23.23 -11.50 4.05
N HIS A 192 -22.32 -11.70 3.10
CA HIS A 192 -22.42 -12.80 2.13
C HIS A 192 -22.36 -14.17 2.81
N ARG A 193 -21.50 -14.34 3.83
CA ARG A 193 -21.42 -15.59 4.59
C ARG A 193 -22.73 -15.89 5.34
N LYS A 194 -23.33 -14.89 5.99
CA LYS A 194 -24.62 -15.06 6.69
C LYS A 194 -25.75 -15.47 5.75
N ARG A 195 -25.84 -14.85 4.57
CA ARG A 195 -26.87 -15.19 3.56
C ARG A 195 -26.71 -16.63 3.04
N LYS A 196 -25.48 -17.09 2.78
CA LYS A 196 -25.22 -18.48 2.35
C LYS A 196 -25.56 -19.52 3.43
N VAL A 197 -25.35 -19.19 4.71
CA VAL A 197 -25.69 -20.11 5.82
C VAL A 197 -27.22 -20.22 5.98
N CYS A 198 -27.98 -19.14 5.77
CA CYS A 198 -29.44 -19.17 5.85
C CYS A 198 -30.13 -19.81 4.63
N SER A 199 -29.43 -20.03 3.51
CA SER A 199 -30.01 -20.64 2.30
C SER A 199 -29.75 -22.16 2.19
N VAL A 200 -29.17 -22.78 3.22
CA VAL A 200 -28.85 -24.23 3.27
C VAL A 200 -29.68 -24.92 4.37
N LEU A 201 -30.84 -24.35 4.72
CA LEU A 201 -31.83 -24.93 5.62
C LEU A 201 -33.14 -25.18 4.87
#